data_AF-A0A0F9Q2D1-F1
#
_entry.id   AF-A0A0F9Q2D1-F1
#
_cell.length_a   1.000
_cell.length_b   1.000
_cell.length_c   1.000
_cell.angle_alpha   90.00
_cell.angle_beta   90.00
_cell.angle_gamma   90.00
#
_symmetry.space_group_name_H-M   'P 1'
#
loop_
_entity.id
_entity.type
_entity.pdbx_description
1 polymer ?
#
loop_
_entity_poly.entity_id
_entity_poly.type
_entity_poly.pdbx_seq_one_letter_code
_entity_poly.pdbx_strand_id
1 'polypeptide(L)' 'MADIYARLTYDEYKALEMACKEFKETTHTSVAGYYYRAIRLPIGDLSMEFHGPIVKAAEGEIPNPDLQVS' A
#
# COMPACT_ATOMS: atom_id res chain seq x y z
N MET A 1 10.38 19.29 -0.70
CA MET A 1 9.16 18.84 -0.02
C MET A 1 8.02 19.08 -0.98
N ALA A 2 7.14 18.11 -1.17
CA ALA A 2 5.97 18.25 -2.03
C ALA A 2 4.73 18.08 -1.16
N ASP A 3 3.86 19.08 -1.17
CA ASP A 3 2.61 19.06 -0.43
C ASP A 3 1.45 18.76 -1.39
N ILE A 4 0.54 17.88 -0.97
CA ILE A 4 -0.66 17.53 -1.73
C ILE A 4 -1.87 18.05 -0.96
N TYR A 5 -2.61 18.95 -1.59
CA TYR A 5 -3.87 19.48 -1.04
C TYR A 5 -5.04 18.90 -1.84
N ALA A 6 -5.89 18.13 -1.17
CA ALA A 6 -7.10 17.56 -1.75
C ALA A 6 -8.33 18.09 -1.02
N ARG A 7 -9.37 18.47 -1.78
CA ARG A 7 -10.70 18.72 -1.22
C ARG A 7 -11.52 17.47 -1.44
N LEU A 8 -11.82 16.77 -0.35
CA LEU A 8 -12.63 15.56 -0.37
C LEU A 8 -14.08 15.90 -0.03
N THR A 9 -15.01 15.25 -0.72
CA THR A 9 -16.39 15.12 -0.27
C THR A 9 -16.45 14.30 1.03
N TYR A 10 -17.63 14.30 1.67
CA TYR A 10 -17.83 13.50 2.88
C TYR A 10 -17.56 12.02 2.65
N ASP A 11 -18.08 11.45 1.56
CA ASP A 11 -17.93 10.02 1.27
C ASP A 11 -16.49 9.64 0.94
N GLU A 12 -15.78 10.45 0.16
CA GLU A 12 -14.35 10.26 -0.13
C GLU A 12 -13.49 10.34 1.13
N TYR A 13 -13.79 11.30 2.02
CA TYR A 13 -13.11 11.40 3.30
C TYR A 13 -13.35 10.17 4.17
N LYS A 14 -14.59 9.66 4.23
CA LYS A 14 -14.91 8.44 4.99
C LYS A 14 -14.24 7.21 4.39
N ALA A 15 -14.12 7.13 3.07
CA ALA A 15 -13.40 6.06 2.38
C ALA A 15 -11.90 6.08 2.72
N LEU A 16 -11.27 7.26 2.69
CA LEU A 16 -9.88 7.44 3.12
C LEU A 16 -9.70 7.06 4.60
N GLU A 17 -10.58 7.50 5.49
CA GLU A 17 -10.53 7.15 6.92
C GLU A 17 -10.62 5.63 7.12
N MET A 18 -11.48 4.95 6.37
CA MET A 18 -11.61 3.50 6.42
C MET A 18 -10.35 2.80 5.92
N ALA A 19 -9.79 3.24 4.78
CA ALA A 19 -8.55 2.70 4.24
C ALA A 19 -7.37 2.88 5.22
N CYS A 20 -7.28 4.03 5.89
CA CYS A 20 -6.27 4.28 6.93
C CYS A 20 -6.46 3.39 8.16
N LYS A 21 -7.70 3.04 8.53
CA LYS A 21 -7.98 2.11 9.63
C LYS A 21 -7.67 0.66 9.29
N GLU A 22 -8.01 0.23 8.07
CA GLU A 22 -7.73 -1.12 7.60
C GLU A 22 -6.22 -1.32 7.41
N PHE A 23 -5.53 -0.30 6.90
CA PHE A 23 -4.08 -0.29 6.67
C PHE A 23 -3.61 -1.54 5.91
N LYS A 24 -4.32 -1.85 4.82
CA LYS A 24 -4.06 -3.06 4.04
C LYS A 24 -2.72 -2.97 3.31
N GLU A 25 -1.77 -3.78 3.77
CA GLU A 25 -0.45 -3.91 3.13
C GLU A 25 -0.49 -4.91 1.97
N THR A 26 0.15 -4.54 0.87
CA THR A 26 0.42 -5.41 -0.28
C THR A 26 1.92 -5.66 -0.38
N THR A 27 2.34 -6.88 -0.71
CA THR A 27 3.76 -7.20 -0.91
C THR A 27 4.10 -7.21 -2.40
N HIS A 28 5.13 -6.48 -2.79
CA HIS A 28 5.67 -6.48 -4.14
C HIS A 28 7.07 -7.10 -4.15
N THR A 29 7.32 -7.98 -5.12
CA THR A 29 8.62 -8.60 -5.36
C THR A 29 9.26 -7.97 -6.60
N SER A 30 10.37 -7.25 -6.41
CA SER A 30 11.00 -6.48 -7.51
C SER A 30 12.17 -7.22 -8.15
N VAL A 31 12.86 -8.10 -7.42
CA VAL A 31 14.03 -8.88 -7.88
C VAL A 31 14.11 -10.19 -7.07
N ALA A 32 14.70 -11.25 -7.64
CA ALA A 32 14.92 -12.52 -6.94
C ALA A 32 15.61 -12.32 -5.58
N GLY A 33 14.85 -12.52 -4.50
CA GLY A 33 15.31 -12.40 -3.12
C GLY A 33 15.07 -11.03 -2.46
N TYR A 34 14.35 -10.09 -3.08
CA TYR A 34 13.99 -8.81 -2.46
C TYR A 34 12.49 -8.52 -2.58
N TYR A 35 11.93 -7.91 -1.54
CA TYR A 35 10.54 -7.46 -1.52
C TYR A 35 10.39 -6.10 -0.83
N TYR A 36 9.28 -5.43 -1.08
CA TYR A 36 8.83 -4.31 -0.26
C TYR A 36 7.34 -4.46 0.01
N ARG A 37 6.87 -3.86 1.11
CA ARG A 37 5.44 -3.72 1.39
C ARG A 37 4.98 -2.34 0.99
N ALA A 38 3.76 -2.24 0.52
CA ALA A 38 3.15 -0.97 0.18
C ALA A 38 1.73 -0.89 0.73
N ILE A 39 1.28 0.32 1.02
CA ILE A 39 -0.12 0.62 1.30
C ILE A 39 -0.68 1.48 0.18
N ARG A 40 -1.96 1.30 -0.13
CA ARG A 40 -2.65 2.09 -1.13
C ARG A 40 -3.81 2.84 -0.49
N LEU A 41 -3.81 4.16 -0.62
CA LEU A 41 -4.84 5.03 -0.06
C LEU A 41 -5.61 5.74 -1.19
N PRO A 42 -6.95 5.73 -1.15
CA PRO A 42 -7.77 6.53 -2.06
C PRO A 42 -7.80 7.98 -1.60
N ILE A 43 -7.53 8.93 -2.50
CA ILE A 43 -7.62 10.37 -2.27
C ILE A 43 -8.50 10.96 -3.38
N GLY A 44 -9.81 10.94 -3.14
CA GLY A 44 -10.81 11.24 -4.18
C GLY A 44 -10.68 10.26 -5.34
N ASP A 45 -10.52 10.78 -6.56
CA ASP A 45 -10.32 9.99 -7.78
C ASP A 45 -8.89 9.45 -7.94
N LEU A 46 -7.95 9.85 -7.07
CA LEU A 46 -6.57 9.40 -7.12
C LEU A 46 -6.35 8.20 -6.20
N SER A 47 -5.49 7.27 -6.62
CA SER A 47 -4.98 6.21 -5.76
C SER A 47 -3.48 6.42 -5.54
N MET A 48 -3.09 6.67 -4.29
CA MET A 48 -1.70 6.86 -3.92
C MET A 48 -1.16 5.58 -3.29
N GLU A 49 -0.04 5.08 -3.82
CA GLU A 49 0.66 3.93 -3.27
C GLU A 49 1.96 4.38 -2.61
N PHE A 50 2.15 4.01 -1.35
CA PHE A 50 3.32 4.35 -0.56
C PHE A 50 4.17 3.11 -0.40
N HIS A 51 5.39 3.14 -0.95
CA HIS A 51 6.32 2.02 -0.90
C HIS A 51 7.14 2.09 0.38
N GLY A 52 7.11 1.01 1.15
CA GLY A 52 8.06 0.76 2.22
C GLY A 52 9.47 0.48 1.68
N PRO A 53 10.45 0.30 2.58
CA PRO A 53 11.81 -0.02 2.18
C PRO A 53 11.87 -1.38 1.46
N ILE A 54 12.75 -1.45 0.47
CA ILE A 54 13.12 -2.72 -0.16
C ILE A 54 14.02 -3.48 0.80
N VAL A 55 13.61 -4.70 1.16
CA VAL A 55 14.32 -5.59 2.08
C VAL A 55 14.69 -6.89 1.39
N LYS A 56 15.79 -7.51 1.83
CA LYS A 56 16.19 -8.85 1.37
C LYS A 56 15.34 -9.90 2.08
N ALA A 57 14.72 -10.80 1.32
CA ALA A 57 13.98 -11.93 1.88
C ALA A 57 14.93 -12.88 2.63
N ALA A 58 14.56 -13.30 3.84
CA ALA A 58 15.22 -14.42 4.47
C ALA A 58 14.86 -15.73 3.73
N GLU A 59 15.64 -16.79 3.95
CA GLU A 59 15.38 -18.11 3.38
C GLU A 59 13.99 -18.59 3.80
N GLY A 60 13.11 -18.84 2.82
CA GLY A 60 11.71 -19.26 3.06
C GLY A 60 10.72 -18.13 3.37
N GLU A 61 11.14 -16.86 3.36
CA GLU A 61 10.32 -15.72 3.78
C GLU A 61 9.70 -14.94 2.61
N ILE A 62 9.94 -15.32 1.35
CA ILE A 62 9.28 -14.66 0.23
C ILE A 62 7.76 -14.88 0.40
N PRO A 63 6.98 -13.85 0.76
CA PRO A 63 5.55 -14.02 0.94
C PRO A 63 5.00 -14.37 -0.43
N ASN A 64 4.34 -15.52 -0.54
CA ASN A 64 3.71 -15.93 -1.79
C ASN A 64 2.77 -14.78 -2.24
N PRO A 65 3.00 -14.15 -3.40
CA PRO A 65 2.17 -13.04 -3.87
C PRO A 65 0.71 -13.46 -4.11
N ASP A 66 0.43 -14.75 -4.22
CA ASP A 66 -0.92 -15.30 -4.46
C ASP A 66 -1.72 -15.61 -3.17
N LEU A 67 -1.16 -15.38 -1.97
CA LEU A 67 -1.81 -15.70 -0.69
C LEU A 67 -2.61 -14.53 -0.07
N GLN A 68 -2.84 -13.43 -0.81
CA GLN A 68 -3.62 -12.27 -0.34
C GLN A 68 -4.87 -11.95 -1.18
N VAL A 69 -5.59 -12.98 -1.65
CA VAL A 69 -6.97 -12.81 -2.12
C VAL A 69 -7.85 -13.98 -1.66
N SER A 70 -8.51 -13.79 -0.53
CA SER A 70 -9.80 -14.42 -0.19
C SER A 70 -10.49 -13.60 0.88
#